data_AF-A0A3C1SN39-F1
#
_entry.id   AF-A0A3C1SN39-F1
#
_cell.length_a   1.000
_cell.length_b   1.000
_cell.length_c   1.000
_cell.angle_alpha   90.00
_cell.angle_beta   90.00
_cell.angle_gamma   90.00
#
_symmetry.space_group_name_H-M   'P 1'
#
loop_
_entity.id
_entity.type
_entity.pdbx_description
1 polymer ?
#
loop_
_entity_poly.entity_id
_entity_poly.type
_entity_poly.pdbx_seq_one_letter_code
_entity_poly.pdbx_strand_id
1 'polypeptide(L)' 'MYKILTLNSISVSGLERLPRDRYEIASEIQHPDAVLLRSFAMHDWPVPPSLKAIGRAGAGVNNIPVP' A
#
# COMPACT_ATOMS: atom_id res chain seq x y z
N MET A 1 4.87 0.60 -15.24
CA MET A 1 4.00 1.28 -14.26
C MET A 1 3.91 0.39 -13.04
N TYR A 2 4.14 0.93 -11.84
CA TYR A 2 4.06 0.18 -10.59
C TYR A 2 2.64 0.27 -10.02
N LYS A 3 2.10 -0.86 -9.60
CA LYS A 3 0.73 -0.96 -9.07
C LYS A 3 0.73 -0.84 -7.55
N ILE A 4 0.02 0.15 -7.03
CA ILE A 4 -0.04 0.45 -5.60
C ILE A 4 -1.47 0.25 -5.10
N LEU A 5 -1.66 -0.77 -4.25
CA LEU A 5 -2.93 -1.03 -3.58
C LEU A 5 -3.06 -0.15 -2.33
N THR A 6 -4.20 0.53 -2.17
CA THR A 6 -4.51 1.26 -0.93
C THR A 6 -5.51 0.47 -0.08
N LEU A 7 -5.12 0.09 1.14
CA LEU A 7 -5.98 -0.68 2.07
C LEU A 7 -6.72 0.19 3.10
N ASN A 8 -6.59 1.51 3.00
CA ASN A 8 -7.32 2.50 3.79
C ASN A 8 -7.54 3.77 2.96
N SER A 9 -8.33 4.72 3.48
CA SER A 9 -8.35 6.09 2.97
C SER A 9 -6.99 6.76 3.21
N ILE A 10 -6.28 7.02 2.12
CA ILE A 10 -5.02 7.78 2.10
C ILE A 10 -5.31 9.20 1.59
N SER A 11 -4.69 10.21 2.20
CA SER A 11 -4.87 11.61 1.80
C SER A 11 -4.43 11.84 0.36
N VAL A 12 -5.22 12.60 -0.40
CA VAL A 12 -4.91 12.98 -1.79
C VAL A 12 -3.54 13.63 -1.91
N SER A 13 -3.18 14.53 -1.00
CA SER A 13 -1.87 15.18 -0.95
C SER A 13 -0.68 14.21 -0.82
N GLY A 14 -0.90 13.04 -0.22
CA GLY A 14 0.10 11.97 -0.15
C GLY A 14 0.19 11.21 -1.47
N LEU A 15 -0.95 10.92 -2.10
CA LEU A 15 -1.02 10.22 -3.38
C LEU A 15 -0.49 11.07 -4.55
N GLU A 16 -0.60 12.39 -4.48
CA GLU A 16 -0.03 13.31 -5.48
C GLU A 16 1.50 13.23 -5.57
N ARG A 17 2.17 12.71 -4.54
CA ARG A 17 3.62 12.47 -4.54
C ARG A 17 4.02 11.25 -5.37
N LEU A 18 3.05 10.51 -5.92
CA LEU A 18 3.23 9.35 -6.77
C LEU A 18 2.73 9.70 -8.19
N PRO A 19 3.63 10.14 -9.08
CA PRO A 19 3.28 10.57 -10.43
C PRO A 19 2.57 9.48 -11.25
N ARG A 20 1.47 9.86 -11.93
CA ARG A 20 0.59 8.93 -12.67
C ARG A 20 1.23 8.28 -13.89
N ASP A 21 2.33 8.84 -14.41
CA ASP A 21 3.12 8.25 -15.49
C ASP A 21 3.90 7.01 -15.03
N ARG A 22 4.19 6.91 -13.71
CA ARG A 22 4.95 5.79 -13.12
C ARG A 22 4.11 4.89 -12.24
N TYR A 23 3.04 5.39 -11.65
CA TYR A 23 2.26 4.68 -10.63
C TYR A 23 0.77 4.58 -11.00
N GLU A 24 0.22 3.39 -10.85
CA GLU A 24 -1.21 3.11 -10.87
C GLU A 24 -1.64 2.90 -9.41
N ILE A 25 -2.59 3.70 -8.92
CA ILE A 25 -3.02 3.65 -7.52
C ILE A 25 -4.52 3.38 -7.50
N ALA A 26 -4.93 2.31 -6.82
CA ALA A 26 -6.34 1.97 -6.66
C ALA A 26 -6.58 1.20 -5.35
N SER A 27 -7.83 1.18 -4.91
CA SER A 27 -8.29 0.38 -3.77
C SER A 27 -8.52 -1.09 -4.11
N GLU A 28 -8.49 -1.45 -5.39
CA GLU A 28 -8.72 -2.80 -5.89
C GLU A 28 -7.66 -3.17 -6.93
N ILE A 29 -6.62 -3.90 -6.49
CA ILE A 29 -5.54 -4.43 -7.33
C ILE A 29 -5.22 -5.83 -6.82
N GLN A 30 -5.35 -6.84 -7.69
CA GLN A 30 -5.13 -8.24 -7.32
C GLN A 30 -3.65 -8.60 -7.14
N HIS A 31 -2.77 -8.03 -7.97
CA HIS A 31 -1.33 -8.28 -7.97
C HIS A 31 -0.55 -6.96 -7.81
N PRO A 32 -0.60 -6.34 -6.63
CA PRO A 32 0.10 -5.08 -6.40
C PRO A 32 1.60 -5.29 -6.31
N ASP A 33 2.36 -4.31 -6.81
CA ASP A 33 3.81 -4.21 -6.57
C ASP A 33 4.07 -3.63 -5.17
N ALA A 34 3.19 -2.74 -4.69
CA ALA A 34 3.30 -2.16 -3.35
C ALA A 34 1.93 -1.93 -2.71
N VAL A 35 1.93 -1.83 -1.37
CA VAL A 35 0.74 -1.49 -0.58
C VAL A 35 0.98 -0.18 0.17
N LEU A 36 0.01 0.72 0.14
CA LEU A 36 -0.11 1.85 1.04
C LEU A 36 -1.25 1.63 2.03
N LEU A 37 -0.94 1.71 3.32
CA LEU A 37 -1.94 1.57 4.38
C LEU A 37 -1.77 2.60 5.49
N ARG A 38 -2.76 2.61 6.40
CA ARG A 38 -2.77 3.36 7.65
C ARG A 38 -2.93 2.41 8.83
N SER A 39 -4.15 2.00 9.11
CA SER A 39 -4.53 1.19 10.27
C SER A 39 -5.07 -0.19 9.88
N PHE A 40 -5.04 -0.54 8.60
CA PHE A 40 -5.40 -1.88 8.13
C PHE A 40 -4.55 -2.95 8.83
N ALA A 41 -5.20 -3.95 9.41
CA ALA A 41 -4.53 -5.07 10.06
C ALA A 41 -4.06 -6.08 9.01
N MET A 42 -2.76 -6.10 8.75
CA MET A 42 -2.15 -6.89 7.69
C MET A 42 -1.73 -8.30 8.14
N HIS A 43 -1.86 -8.63 9.42
CA HIS A 43 -1.49 -9.94 9.99
C HIS A 43 -2.30 -11.10 9.38
N ASP A 44 -3.56 -10.87 9.07
CA ASP A 44 -4.48 -11.87 8.49
C ASP A 44 -4.62 -11.73 6.97
N TRP A 45 -3.85 -10.82 6.36
CA TRP A 45 -3.94 -10.55 4.93
C TRP A 45 -2.90 -11.38 4.16
N PRO A 46 -3.33 -12.19 3.17
CA PRO A 46 -2.40 -13.01 2.40
C PRO A 46 -1.50 -12.12 1.55
N VAL A 47 -0.22 -12.08 1.89
CA VAL A 47 0.79 -11.28 1.19
C VAL A 47 1.03 -11.89 -0.21
N PRO A 48 0.69 -11.18 -1.31
CA PRO A 48 0.89 -11.71 -2.63
C PRO A 48 2.38 -11.76 -3.00
N PRO A 49 2.82 -12.73 -3.82
CA PRO A 49 4.22 -12.85 -4.21
C PRO A 49 4.73 -11.69 -5.07
N SER A 50 3.82 -10.88 -5.64
CA SER A 50 4.16 -9.68 -6.39
C SER A 50 4.61 -8.51 -5.49
N LEU A 51 4.33 -8.58 -4.18
CA LEU A 51 4.54 -7.47 -3.28
C LEU A 51 6.03 -7.24 -3.02
N LYS A 52 6.51 -6.04 -3.37
CA LYS A 52 7.90 -5.61 -3.21
C LYS A 52 8.07 -4.65 -2.03
N ALA A 53 7.05 -3.88 -1.70
CA ALA A 53 7.13 -2.86 -0.67
C ALA A 53 5.80 -2.61 0.06
N ILE A 54 5.90 -2.22 1.32
CA ILE A 54 4.78 -1.77 2.15
C ILE A 54 5.12 -0.39 2.70
N GLY A 55 4.27 0.59 2.43
CA GLY A 55 4.36 1.92 3.00
C GLY A 55 3.20 2.18 3.95
N ARG A 56 3.49 2.70 5.14
CA ARG A 56 2.47 3.12 6.10
C ARG A 56 2.43 4.63 6.24
N ALA A 57 1.25 5.22 6.10
CA ALA A 57 0.98 6.61 6.44
C ALA A 57 0.75 6.76 7.97
N GLY A 58 1.82 6.66 8.76
CA GLY A 58 1.79 6.77 10.21
C GLY A 58 3.14 6.47 10.86
N ALA A 59 3.22 6.52 12.18
CA ALA A 59 4.50 6.46 12.90
C ALA A 59 4.98 5.04 13.27
N GLY A 60 4.08 4.08 13.50
CA GLY A 60 4.44 2.72 13.98
C GLY A 60 4.08 1.63 12.98
N VAL A 61 4.66 0.44 13.10
CA VAL A 61 4.43 -0.69 12.17
C VAL A 61 3.57 -1.82 12.76
N ASN A 62 2.97 -1.61 13.92
CA ASN A 62 2.22 -2.62 14.71
C ASN A 62 1.10 -3.36 13.97
N ASN A 63 0.69 -2.90 12.78
CA ASN A 63 -0.37 -3.53 11.99
C ASN A 63 0.19 -4.33 10.81
N ILE A 64 1.51 -4.33 10.62
CA ILE A 64 2.22 -5.00 9.53
C ILE A 64 2.97 -6.19 10.15
N PRO A 65 2.90 -7.40 9.57
CA PRO A 65 3.65 -8.56 10.05
C PRO A 65 5.12 -8.40 9.69
N VAL A 66 5.83 -7.55 10.43
CA VAL A 66 7.28 -7.38 10.35
C VAL A 66 7.96 -8.49 11.17
N PRO A 67 9.10 -9.04 10.72
CA PRO A 67 9.93 -9.95 11.52
C PRO A 67 10.45 -9.30 12.81
#